data_AF-A0A835HNS2-F1
#
_entry.id   AF-A0A835HNS2-F1
#
_cell.length_a   1.000
_cell.length_b   1.000
_cell.length_c   1.000
_cell.angle_alpha   90.00
_cell.angle_beta   90.00
_cell.angle_gamma   90.00
#
_symmetry.space_group_name_H-M   'P 1'
#
loop_
_entity.id
_entity.type
_entity.pdbx_description
1 polymer ?
#
loop_
_entity_poly.entity_id
_entity_poly.type
_entity_poly.pdbx_seq_one_letter_code
_entity_poly.pdbx_strand_id
1 'polypeptide(L)'
;MFLAPLNVLSSCAKMHSVKRVVITSSIASVLVNGKPRNPEVTVDETWFADPEFCKESKVLNLRKKGDLVTLAFYSFKDVVNAHILAFEVPSAHGRYCVVDRVAHYSEIVKIFYPYIQLPEKCVDDKPFAPTYNVSEEKTESFTPLEVSLKDIVESSKEKKLISF
;
A
#
# COMPACT_ATOMS: atom_id res chain seq x y z
N MET A 1 9.60 15.36 12.41
CA MET A 1 8.18 14.99 12.27
C MET A 1 7.76 13.74 13.07
N PHE A 2 8.67 13.03 13.77
CA PHE A 2 8.35 11.78 14.49
C PHE A 2 7.65 11.91 15.86
N LEU A 3 7.42 13.14 16.36
CA LEU A 3 6.92 13.32 17.73
C LEU A 3 5.41 13.12 17.88
N ALA A 4 4.62 13.39 16.84
CA ALA A 4 3.17 13.32 16.95
C ALA A 4 2.63 11.91 17.27
N PRO A 5 3.08 10.82 16.59
CA PRO A 5 2.62 9.48 16.94
C PRO A 5 3.04 9.05 18.35
N LEU A 6 4.27 9.34 18.76
CA LEU A 6 4.78 8.98 20.09
C LEU A 6 4.01 9.69 21.22
N ASN A 7 3.62 10.94 21.02
CA ASN A 7 2.82 11.67 22.01
C ASN A 7 1.42 11.08 22.20
N VAL A 8 0.78 10.63 21.11
CA VAL A 8 -0.52 9.95 21.17
C VAL A 8 -0.37 8.61 21.90
N LEU A 9 0.64 7.81 21.56
CA LEU A 9 0.88 6.52 22.23
C LEU A 9 1.22 6.68 23.71
N SER A 10 2.03 7.67 24.06
CA SER A 10 2.35 8.00 25.46
C SER A 10 1.10 8.41 26.24
N SER A 11 0.17 9.12 25.61
CA SER A 11 -1.12 9.46 26.21
C SER A 11 -2.02 8.23 26.38
N CYS A 12 -2.12 7.37 25.36
CA CYS A 12 -2.88 6.12 25.43
C CYS A 12 -2.37 5.20 26.54
N ALA A 13 -1.04 5.09 26.71
CA ALA A 13 -0.43 4.23 27.73
C ALA A 13 -0.78 4.65 29.17
N LYS A 14 -1.14 5.91 29.39
CA LYS A 14 -1.56 6.44 30.71
C LYS A 14 -3.04 6.19 31.02
N MET A 15 -3.84 5.76 30.04
CA MET A 15 -5.28 5.60 30.17
C MET A 15 -5.66 4.13 30.39
N HIS A 16 -6.15 3.80 31.58
CA HIS A 16 -6.57 2.42 31.92
C HIS A 16 -7.73 1.89 31.08
N SER A 17 -8.52 2.78 30.47
CA SER A 17 -9.63 2.41 29.57
C SER A 17 -9.16 1.96 28.19
N VAL A 18 -7.95 2.35 27.76
CA VAL A 18 -7.41 1.97 26.46
C VAL A 18 -6.79 0.58 26.55
N LYS A 19 -7.44 -0.39 25.92
CA LYS A 19 -7.00 -1.79 25.93
C LYS A 19 -6.13 -2.16 24.74
N ARG A 20 -6.25 -1.41 23.65
CA ARG A 20 -5.60 -1.70 22.37
C ARG A 20 -5.46 -0.44 21.55
N VAL A 21 -4.35 -0.33 20.82
CA VAL A 21 -4.10 0.73 19.84
C VAL A 21 -3.79 0.06 18.50
N VAL A 22 -4.51 0.45 17.46
CA VAL A 22 -4.23 0.07 16.08
C VAL A 22 -3.64 1.29 15.37
N ILE A 23 -2.47 1.13 14.76
CA ILE A 23 -1.74 2.22 14.11
C ILE A 23 -1.69 1.95 12.61
N THR A 24 -2.16 2.91 11.82
CA THR A 24 -1.99 2.87 10.38
C THR A 24 -0.55 3.21 10.01
N SER A 25 0.19 2.22 9.51
CA SER A 25 1.51 2.41 8.91
C SER A 25 1.41 2.38 7.38
N SER A 26 2.54 2.36 6.68
CA SER A 26 2.63 2.21 5.23
C SER A 26 3.53 1.04 4.88
N ILE A 27 3.27 0.40 3.73
CA ILE A 27 4.13 -0.62 3.13
C ILE A 27 5.57 -0.11 2.88
N ALA A 28 5.76 1.21 2.78
CA ALA A 28 7.09 1.83 2.73
C ALA A 28 7.95 1.48 3.97
N SER A 29 7.34 1.29 5.15
CA SER A 29 8.05 0.88 6.37
C SER A 29 8.60 -0.57 6.33
N VAL A 30 8.21 -1.33 5.30
CA VAL A 30 8.62 -2.71 5.06
C VAL A 30 9.61 -2.78 3.89
N LEU A 31 9.36 -2.01 2.83
CA LEU A 31 10.07 -2.12 1.53
C LEU A 31 11.33 -1.27 1.41
N VAL A 32 11.48 -0.19 2.19
CA VAL A 32 12.58 0.77 1.99
C VAL A 32 13.83 0.30 2.73
N ASN A 33 14.45 -0.79 2.24
CA ASN A 33 15.57 -1.45 2.92
C ASN A 33 16.68 -1.98 2.00
N GLY A 34 16.66 -1.61 0.71
CA GLY A 34 17.68 -1.99 -0.26
C GLY A 34 17.65 -3.45 -0.71
N LYS A 35 16.78 -4.31 -0.15
CA LYS A 35 16.66 -5.69 -0.58
C LYS A 35 16.10 -5.76 -2.02
N PRO A 36 16.62 -6.67 -2.86
CA PRO A 36 16.10 -6.85 -4.22
C PRO A 36 14.65 -7.36 -4.17
N ARG A 37 13.86 -6.92 -5.14
CA ARG A 37 12.46 -7.32 -5.32
C ARG A 37 12.32 -7.93 -6.69
N ASN A 38 11.84 -9.17 -6.73
CA ASN A 38 11.59 -9.92 -7.96
C ASN A 38 10.39 -10.88 -7.73
N PRO A 39 9.87 -11.55 -8.77
CA PRO A 39 8.66 -12.37 -8.65
C PRO A 39 8.80 -13.60 -7.74
N GLU A 40 10.03 -14.03 -7.42
CA GLU A 40 10.30 -15.15 -6.51
C GLU A 40 10.34 -14.71 -5.04
N VAL A 41 10.39 -13.40 -4.78
CA VAL A 41 10.44 -12.83 -3.43
C VAL A 41 9.03 -12.56 -2.93
N THR A 42 8.72 -13.12 -1.76
CA THR A 42 7.55 -12.77 -0.96
C THR A 42 7.96 -11.84 0.17
N VAL A 43 7.42 -10.63 0.15
CA VAL A 43 7.60 -9.63 1.23
C VAL A 43 6.61 -9.93 2.33
N ASP A 44 7.05 -9.92 3.58
CA ASP A 44 6.21 -10.20 4.74
C ASP A 44 6.43 -9.19 5.89
N GLU A 45 5.74 -9.40 7.00
CA GLU A 45 5.83 -8.57 8.19
C GLU A 45 7.07 -8.82 9.04
N THR A 46 8.10 -9.50 8.53
CA THR A 46 9.44 -9.56 9.12
C THR A 46 10.38 -8.54 8.49
N TRP A 47 10.02 -7.95 7.35
CA TRP A 47 10.83 -6.96 6.65
C TRP A 47 10.67 -5.56 7.27
N PHE A 48 11.78 -4.84 7.44
CA PHE A 48 11.79 -3.49 8.00
C PHE A 48 12.56 -2.56 7.09
N ALA A 49 12.13 -1.31 7.03
CA ALA A 49 12.87 -0.24 6.40
C ALA A 49 14.23 -0.04 7.11
N ASP A 50 15.27 0.17 6.32
CA ASP A 50 16.61 0.48 6.81
C ASP A 50 16.75 2.01 6.94
N PRO A 51 16.99 2.55 8.15
CA PRO A 51 17.13 3.98 8.37
C PRO A 51 18.25 4.64 7.55
N GLU A 52 19.38 3.95 7.35
CA GLU A 52 20.49 4.50 6.57
C GLU A 52 20.13 4.51 5.09
N PHE A 53 19.55 3.41 4.60
CA PHE A 53 19.01 3.38 3.25
C PHE A 53 17.94 4.47 3.05
N CYS A 54 17.05 4.73 4.02
CA CYS A 54 16.03 5.79 3.95
C CYS A 54 16.63 7.21 3.88
N LYS A 55 17.79 7.45 4.51
CA LYS A 55 18.48 8.74 4.46
C LYS A 55 19.20 8.94 3.13
N GLU A 56 19.83 7.88 2.62
CA GLU A 56 20.58 7.89 1.36
C GLU A 56 19.64 7.93 0.15
N SER A 57 18.61 7.09 0.17
CA SER A 57 17.50 7.15 -0.76
C SER A 57 16.64 8.36 -0.39
N LYS A 58 16.97 9.53 -0.93
CA LYS A 58 15.97 10.61 -1.05
C LYS A 58 14.77 9.95 -1.72
N VAL A 59 13.70 9.61 -0.99
CA VAL A 59 12.51 8.93 -1.54
C VAL A 59 11.96 9.72 -2.75
N LEU A 60 12.21 11.03 -2.79
CA LEU A 60 11.98 11.89 -3.97
C LEU A 60 12.80 11.53 -5.23
N ASN A 61 14.02 11.01 -5.12
CA ASN A 61 14.86 10.60 -6.24
C ASN A 61 14.37 9.30 -6.90
N LEU A 62 13.70 8.40 -6.17
CA LEU A 62 13.00 7.25 -6.77
C LEU A 62 11.89 7.72 -7.72
N ARG A 63 11.26 8.86 -7.41
CA ARG A 63 10.30 9.57 -8.27
C ARG A 63 10.93 10.17 -9.53
N LYS A 64 12.23 10.54 -9.48
CA LYS A 64 12.95 11.14 -10.62
C LYS A 64 13.52 10.11 -11.59
N LYS A 65 13.77 8.87 -11.15
CA LYS A 65 14.34 7.81 -12.01
C LYS A 65 13.30 7.04 -12.83
N GLY A 66 12.00 7.27 -12.61
CA GLY A 66 10.95 6.49 -13.25
C GLY A 66 10.81 5.08 -12.67
N ASP A 67 11.55 4.71 -11.61
CA ASP A 67 11.51 3.37 -11.00
C ASP A 67 10.25 3.11 -10.16
N LEU A 68 9.33 4.08 -10.04
CA LEU A 68 8.07 4.01 -9.30
C LEU A 68 6.89 3.49 -10.14
N VAL A 69 7.15 2.77 -11.22
CA VAL A 69 6.05 2.28 -12.06
C VAL A 69 5.35 1.06 -11.46
N THR A 70 5.99 0.31 -10.55
CA THR A 70 5.37 -0.84 -9.88
C THR A 70 4.99 -0.49 -8.44
N LEU A 71 3.69 -0.50 -8.13
CA LEU A 71 3.12 -0.10 -6.85
C LEU A 71 2.32 -1.23 -6.21
N ALA A 72 2.23 -1.21 -4.88
CA ALA A 72 1.35 -2.07 -4.10
C ALA A 72 -0.04 -1.43 -4.01
N PHE A 73 -1.06 -2.14 -4.47
CA PHE A 73 -2.46 -1.74 -4.49
C PHE A 73 -3.25 -2.49 -3.41
N TYR A 74 -4.26 -1.82 -2.89
CA TYR A 74 -5.15 -2.34 -1.85
C TYR A 74 -6.54 -1.73 -2.02
N SER A 75 -7.57 -2.45 -1.58
CA SER A 75 -8.91 -1.87 -1.43
C SER A 75 -9.00 -1.05 -0.14
N PHE A 76 -9.73 0.07 -0.18
CA PHE A 76 -10.07 0.81 1.04
C PHE A 76 -10.86 -0.07 2.03
N LYS A 77 -11.76 -0.91 1.50
CA LYS A 77 -12.59 -1.81 2.31
C LYS A 77 -11.74 -2.79 3.11
N ASP A 78 -10.71 -3.35 2.48
CA ASP A 78 -9.82 -4.31 3.12
C ASP A 78 -8.98 -3.64 4.22
N VAL A 79 -8.53 -2.40 4.00
CA VAL A 79 -7.83 -1.63 5.05
C VAL A 79 -8.76 -1.39 6.23
N VAL A 80 -10.01 -0.98 6.00
CA VAL A 80 -10.98 -0.76 7.08
C VAL A 80 -11.27 -2.06 7.84
N ASN A 81 -11.52 -3.16 7.12
CA ASN A 81 -11.74 -4.47 7.72
C ASN A 81 -10.53 -4.93 8.54
N ALA A 82 -9.32 -4.76 8.02
CA ALA A 82 -8.10 -5.08 8.75
C ALA A 82 -7.96 -4.27 10.05
N HIS A 83 -8.35 -2.99 10.06
CA HIS A 83 -8.35 -2.19 11.29
C HIS A 83 -9.37 -2.71 12.31
N ILE A 84 -10.59 -3.06 11.86
CA ILE A 84 -11.64 -3.61 12.72
C ILE A 84 -11.19 -4.95 13.30
N LEU A 85 -10.73 -5.88 12.47
CA LEU A 85 -10.27 -7.20 12.90
C LEU A 85 -9.05 -7.09 13.82
N ALA A 86 -8.09 -6.22 13.51
CA ALA A 86 -6.95 -5.94 14.38
C ALA A 86 -7.39 -5.38 15.73
N PHE A 87 -8.53 -4.68 15.82
CA PHE A 87 -9.07 -4.18 17.07
C PHE A 87 -9.90 -5.23 17.84
N GLU A 88 -10.73 -6.00 17.15
CA GLU A 88 -11.71 -6.90 17.76
C GLU A 88 -11.16 -8.28 18.11
N VAL A 89 -10.26 -8.84 17.28
CA VAL A 89 -9.76 -10.21 17.45
C VAL A 89 -8.71 -10.24 18.57
N PRO A 90 -8.94 -10.93 19.71
CA PRO A 90 -8.02 -10.85 20.86
C PRO A 90 -6.59 -11.33 20.57
N SER A 91 -6.43 -12.32 19.70
CA SER A 91 -5.12 -12.86 19.29
C SER A 91 -4.36 -11.98 18.29
N ALA A 92 -5.01 -10.97 17.70
CA ALA A 92 -4.37 -10.09 16.73
C ALA A 92 -3.29 -9.22 17.40
N HIS A 93 -2.05 -9.33 16.92
CA HIS A 93 -0.91 -8.55 17.37
C HIS A 93 0.14 -8.38 16.26
N GLY A 94 1.07 -7.44 16.44
CA GLY A 94 2.15 -7.21 15.49
C GLY A 94 1.74 -6.34 14.30
N ARG A 95 2.31 -6.63 13.12
CA ARG A 95 2.07 -5.91 11.88
C ARG A 95 1.26 -6.79 10.91
N TYR A 96 0.56 -6.13 10.00
CA TYR A 96 -0.25 -6.75 8.95
C TYR A 96 0.04 -6.01 7.64
N CYS A 97 0.50 -6.72 6.63
CA CYS A 97 0.62 -6.20 5.28
C CYS A 97 -0.73 -6.31 4.58
N VAL A 98 -1.36 -5.16 4.28
CA VAL A 98 -2.63 -5.10 3.55
C VAL A 98 -2.35 -4.69 2.11
N VAL A 99 -2.09 -5.67 1.25
CA VAL A 99 -1.78 -5.49 -0.17
C VAL A 99 -2.47 -6.60 -0.95
N ASP A 100 -3.38 -6.22 -1.84
CA ASP A 100 -4.07 -7.15 -2.75
C ASP A 100 -3.16 -7.53 -3.92
N ARG A 101 -2.54 -6.53 -4.56
CA ARG A 101 -1.71 -6.77 -5.74
C ARG A 101 -0.58 -5.79 -5.87
N VAL A 102 0.61 -6.29 -6.23
CA VAL A 102 1.70 -5.46 -6.72
C VAL A 102 1.65 -5.46 -8.25
N ALA A 103 1.34 -4.31 -8.84
CA ALA A 103 1.16 -4.20 -10.28
C ALA A 103 1.94 -3.03 -10.84
N HIS A 104 2.34 -3.16 -12.11
CA HIS A 104 2.88 -2.05 -12.86
C HIS A 104 1.74 -1.08 -13.22
N TYR A 105 2.02 0.23 -13.23
CA TYR A 105 1.03 1.27 -13.50
C TYR A 105 0.36 1.10 -14.87
N SER A 106 1.07 0.55 -15.86
CA SER A 106 0.48 0.23 -17.17
C SER A 106 -0.64 -0.81 -17.09
N GLU A 107 -0.56 -1.77 -16.17
CA GLU A 107 -1.64 -2.75 -15.95
C GLU A 107 -2.87 -2.07 -15.37
N ILE A 108 -2.67 -1.15 -14.44
CA ILE A 108 -3.73 -0.34 -13.83
C ILE A 108 -4.40 0.55 -14.87
N VAL A 109 -3.60 1.26 -15.67
CA VAL A 109 -4.09 2.10 -16.77
C VAL A 109 -4.94 1.29 -17.75
N LYS A 110 -4.55 0.05 -18.06
CA LYS A 110 -5.35 -0.84 -18.91
C LYS A 110 -6.70 -1.20 -18.29
N ILE A 111 -6.76 -1.42 -16.97
CA ILE A 111 -8.03 -1.65 -16.27
C ILE A 111 -8.92 -0.39 -16.29
N PHE A 112 -8.32 0.79 -16.24
CA PHE A 112 -9.04 2.07 -16.37
C PHE A 112 -9.41 2.45 -17.81
N TYR A 113 -8.82 1.81 -18.83
CA TYR A 113 -9.01 2.16 -20.24
C TYR A 113 -10.46 2.18 -20.72
N PRO A 114 -11.35 1.26 -20.29
CA PRO A 114 -12.78 1.33 -20.64
C PRO A 114 -13.49 2.55 -20.05
N TYR A 115 -12.90 3.16 -19.01
CA TYR A 115 -13.51 4.23 -18.24
C TYR A 115 -12.90 5.61 -18.53
N ILE A 116 -11.66 5.69 -19.04
CA ILE A 116 -10.92 6.93 -19.26
C ILE A 116 -10.14 6.80 -20.58
N GLN A 117 -10.32 7.73 -21.52
CA GLN A 117 -9.47 7.81 -22.72
C GLN A 117 -8.05 8.21 -22.28
N LEU A 118 -7.17 7.23 -22.10
CA LEU A 118 -5.77 7.44 -21.72
C LEU A 118 -4.87 7.19 -22.94
N PRO A 119 -3.73 7.91 -23.06
CA PRO A 119 -2.77 7.63 -24.12
C PRO A 119 -2.21 6.20 -23.98
N GLU A 120 -2.23 5.44 -25.07
CA GLU A 120 -1.82 4.03 -25.13
C GLU A 120 -0.32 3.78 -24.84
N LYS A 121 0.52 4.82 -24.86
CA LYS A 121 1.98 4.66 -24.84
C LYS A 121 2.59 5.13 -23.52
N CYS A 122 3.33 4.23 -22.88
CA CYS A 122 4.35 4.61 -21.90
C CYS A 122 5.42 5.46 -22.59
N VAL A 123 5.94 6.46 -21.88
CA VAL A 123 6.90 7.46 -22.42
C VAL A 123 8.29 6.86 -22.70
N ASP A 124 8.55 5.62 -22.31
CA ASP A 124 9.86 4.98 -22.33
C ASP A 124 9.74 3.48 -22.68
N ASP A 125 10.61 2.97 -23.56
CA ASP A 125 10.66 1.56 -24.04
C ASP A 125 11.43 0.63 -23.07
N LYS A 126 11.72 1.10 -21.85
CA LYS A 126 12.45 0.29 -20.85
C LYS A 126 11.60 -0.88 -20.36
N PRO A 127 12.25 -2.04 -20.05
CA PRO A 127 11.56 -3.16 -19.44
C PRO A 127 10.93 -2.75 -18.11
N PHE A 128 9.72 -3.23 -17.84
CA PHE A 128 9.01 -2.94 -16.62
C PHE A 128 9.79 -3.42 -15.40
N ALA A 129 9.77 -2.62 -14.32
CA ALA A 129 10.32 -3.05 -13.05
C ALA A 129 9.59 -4.31 -12.58
N PRO A 130 10.32 -5.33 -12.08
CA PRO A 130 9.72 -6.59 -11.71
C PRO A 130 8.67 -6.41 -10.60
N THR A 131 7.61 -7.20 -10.67
CA THR A 131 6.65 -7.37 -9.58
C THR A 131 7.25 -8.29 -8.51
N TYR A 132 6.62 -8.32 -7.35
CA TYR A 132 6.96 -9.17 -6.21
C TYR A 132 5.68 -9.51 -5.45
N ASN A 133 5.72 -10.57 -4.64
CA ASN A 133 4.56 -10.99 -3.87
C ASN A 133 4.59 -10.36 -2.48
N VAL A 134 3.43 -10.21 -1.86
CA VAL A 134 3.28 -9.82 -0.46
C VAL A 134 2.55 -10.96 0.25
N SER A 135 2.99 -11.31 1.46
CA SER A 135 2.36 -12.37 2.25
C SER A 135 0.95 -11.97 2.63
N GLU A 136 0.02 -12.90 2.48
CA GLU A 136 -1.39 -12.77 2.88
C GLU A 136 -1.71 -13.61 4.12
N GLU A 137 -0.71 -14.22 4.77
CA GLU A 137 -0.89 -15.21 5.84
C GLU A 137 -1.71 -14.67 7.03
N LYS A 138 -1.63 -13.35 7.27
CA LYS A 138 -2.26 -12.70 8.42
C LYS A 138 -3.54 -11.94 8.07
N THR A 139 -3.96 -11.97 6.81
CA THR A 139 -5.10 -11.20 6.32
C THR A 139 -6.14 -12.13 5.71
N GLU A 140 -7.42 -11.76 5.84
CA GLU A 140 -8.49 -12.46 5.12
C GLU A 140 -8.42 -12.16 3.62
N SER A 141 -9.21 -12.90 2.83
CA SER A 141 -9.31 -12.73 1.38
C SER A 141 -9.54 -11.27 0.99
N PHE A 142 -8.68 -10.74 0.12
CA PHE A 142 -8.79 -9.36 -0.36
C PHE A 142 -9.90 -9.15 -1.38
N THR A 143 -10.38 -7.92 -1.44
CA THR A 143 -11.26 -7.47 -2.51
C THR A 143 -10.42 -7.25 -3.77
N PRO A 144 -10.68 -7.97 -4.87
CA PRO A 144 -9.87 -7.85 -6.08
C PRO A 144 -9.76 -6.39 -6.56
N LEU A 145 -8.57 -6.01 -7.01
CA LEU A 145 -8.28 -4.67 -7.49
C LEU A 145 -9.29 -4.17 -8.51
N GLU A 146 -9.75 -5.00 -9.43
CA GLU A 146 -10.70 -4.63 -10.49
C GLU A 146 -12.03 -4.13 -9.91
N VAL A 147 -12.51 -4.74 -8.82
CA VAL A 147 -13.73 -4.32 -8.11
C VAL A 147 -13.49 -2.96 -7.46
N SER A 148 -12.37 -2.82 -6.76
CA SER A 148 -12.01 -1.57 -6.08
C SER A 148 -11.84 -0.39 -7.05
N LEU A 149 -11.22 -0.63 -8.21
CA LEU A 149 -11.05 0.38 -9.24
C LEU A 149 -12.38 0.80 -9.86
N LYS A 150 -13.30 -0.16 -10.09
CA LYS A 150 -14.65 0.13 -10.59
C LYS A 150 -15.43 1.02 -9.62
N ASP A 151 -15.41 0.70 -8.32
CA ASP A 151 -16.07 1.50 -7.29
C ASP A 151 -15.53 2.93 -7.24
N ILE A 152 -14.21 3.11 -7.41
CA ILE A 152 -13.56 4.43 -7.48
C ILE A 152 -14.05 5.22 -8.69
N VAL A 153 -14.14 4.59 -9.87
CA VAL A 153 -14.65 5.24 -11.09
C VAL A 153 -16.09 5.68 -10.89
N GLU A 154 -16.95 4.80 -10.38
CA GLU A 154 -18.37 5.07 -10.16
C GLU A 154 -18.56 6.21 -9.14
N SER A 155 -17.87 6.16 -7.99
CA SER A 155 -17.91 7.25 -7.00
C SER A 155 -17.40 8.58 -7.57
N SER A 156 -16.40 8.54 -8.43
CA SER A 156 -15.85 9.74 -9.08
C SER A 156 -16.81 10.35 -10.09
N LYS A 157 -17.58 9.52 -10.81
CA LYS A 157 -18.66 9.96 -11.70
C LYS A 157 -19.79 10.61 -10.92
N GLU A 158 -20.25 9.97 -9.85
CA GLU A 158 -21.31 10.50 -8.97
C GLU A 158 -20.95 11.87 -8.37
N LYS A 159 -19.69 12.02 -7.94
CA LYS A 159 -19.16 13.27 -7.39
C LYS A 159 -18.80 14.30 -8.45
N LYS A 160 -19.01 14.01 -9.74
CA LYS A 160 -18.67 14.88 -10.88
C LYS A 160 -17.19 15.28 -10.91
N LEU A 161 -16.30 14.42 -10.40
CA LEU A 161 -14.86 14.62 -10.43
C LEU A 161 -14.26 14.26 -11.79
N ILE A 162 -14.95 13.39 -12.53
CA ILE A 162 -14.62 12.99 -13.90
C ILE A 162 -15.88 13.11 -14.77
N SER A 163 -15.73 13.74 -15.93
CA SER A 163 -16.78 13.87 -16.95
C SER A 163 -16.25 13.30 -18.25
N PHE A 164 -16.97 12.34 -18.83
CA PHE A 164 -16.73 11.84 -20.17
C PHE A 164 -17.93 12.21 -21.04
#